data_AF-A0A524BH09-F1
#
_entry.id   AF-A0A524BH09-F1
#
_cell.length_a   1.000
_cell.length_b   1.000
_cell.length_c   1.000
_cell.angle_alpha   90.00
_cell.angle_beta   90.00
_cell.angle_gamma   90.00
#
_symmetry.space_group_name_H-M   'P 1'
#
loop_
_entity.id
_entity.type
_entity.pdbx_description
1 polymer ?
#
loop_
_entity_poly.entity_id
_entity_poly.type
_entity_poly.pdbx_seq_one_letter_code
_entity_poly.pdbx_strand_id
1 'polypeptide(L)'
;MLTIPIDGLSSKIRLESVSVSRDGTRAALIVRRGPRTFVMLAVIVLREGAARIQSPVRVDGRLTSVTDVAWAEDDRLLALGAEGAGAAQVYEIDIARGALRSLGAPPNAVRIAGAPGFPPLAATTDGQVYSYAGGPWVSVGIGGSPAYPGS
;
A
#
# COMPACT_ATOMS: atom_id res chain seq x y z
N MET A 1 -6.38 -10.83 -22.73
CA MET A 1 -5.47 -10.32 -21.68
C MET A 1 -5.25 -8.84 -21.96
N LEU A 2 -5.67 -7.96 -21.05
CA LEU A 2 -5.48 -6.51 -21.18
C LEU A 2 -4.11 -6.15 -20.62
N THR A 3 -3.29 -5.44 -21.40
CA THR A 3 -1.96 -5.00 -20.99
C THR A 3 -2.00 -3.49 -20.74
N ILE A 4 -1.64 -3.06 -19.53
CA ILE A 4 -1.55 -1.64 -19.16
C ILE A 4 -0.05 -1.28 -19.09
N PRO A 5 0.45 -0.39 -19.97
CA PRO A 5 1.84 0.03 -19.94
C PRO A 5 2.12 0.91 -18.71
N ILE A 6 3.31 0.77 -18.15
CA ILE A 6 3.83 1.63 -17.10
C ILE A 6 5.04 2.40 -17.63
N ASP A 7 4.85 3.70 -17.86
CA ASP A 7 5.88 4.58 -18.38
C ASP A 7 6.68 5.18 -17.22
N GLY A 8 8.02 5.20 -17.33
CA GLY A 8 8.91 5.85 -16.35
C GLY A 8 9.49 4.94 -15.26
N LEU A 9 9.21 3.64 -15.27
CA LEU A 9 9.95 2.67 -14.45
C LEU A 9 11.31 2.33 -15.10
N SER A 10 12.38 2.36 -14.31
CA SER A 10 13.70 1.90 -14.75
C SER A 10 13.68 0.39 -15.03
N SER A 11 14.47 -0.08 -16.01
CA SER A 11 14.68 -1.51 -16.28
C SER A 11 15.26 -2.31 -15.09
N LYS A 12 15.83 -1.63 -14.09
CA LYS A 12 16.32 -2.25 -12.84
C LYS A 12 15.22 -2.45 -11.78
N ILE A 13 14.00 -2.01 -12.07
CA ILE A 13 12.85 -2.07 -11.18
C ILE A 13 11.86 -3.11 -11.70
N ARG A 14 11.39 -3.98 -10.79
CA ARG A 14 10.32 -4.94 -11.05
C ARG A 14 9.06 -4.49 -10.33
N LEU A 15 7.91 -4.55 -11.01
CA LEU A 15 6.61 -4.36 -10.37
C LEU A 15 6.22 -5.64 -9.61
N GLU A 16 5.80 -5.49 -8.36
CA GLU A 16 5.32 -6.60 -7.51
C GLU A 16 3.81 -6.55 -7.34
N SER A 17 3.23 -5.37 -7.12
CA SER A 17 1.78 -5.20 -7.01
C SER A 17 1.33 -3.78 -7.38
N VAL A 18 0.02 -3.63 -7.61
CA VAL A 18 -0.66 -2.38 -7.94
C VAL A 18 -1.91 -2.26 -7.08
N SER A 19 -2.11 -1.10 -6.47
CA SER A 19 -3.35 -0.73 -5.77
C SER A 19 -3.87 0.58 -6.36
N VAL A 20 -5.02 0.53 -7.02
CA VAL A 20 -5.63 1.67 -7.72
C VAL A 20 -6.41 2.51 -6.71
N SER A 21 -6.33 3.83 -6.81
CA SER A 21 -7.16 4.73 -6.00
C SER A 21 -8.64 4.55 -6.33
N ARG A 22 -9.52 4.81 -5.36
CA ARG A 22 -10.98 4.74 -5.54
C ARG A 22 -11.51 5.61 -6.70
N ASP A 23 -10.87 6.75 -6.96
CA ASP A 23 -11.21 7.65 -8.07
C ASP A 23 -10.69 7.15 -9.44
N GLY A 24 -9.89 6.08 -9.48
CA GLY A 24 -9.31 5.50 -10.69
C GLY A 24 -8.20 6.33 -11.35
N THR A 25 -7.76 7.42 -10.71
CA THR A 25 -6.81 8.37 -11.30
C THR A 25 -5.36 8.14 -10.87
N ARG A 26 -5.13 7.32 -9.85
CA ARG A 26 -3.80 7.08 -9.26
C ARG A 26 -3.59 5.61 -8.96
N ALA A 27 -2.32 5.22 -8.84
CA ALA A 27 -1.93 3.88 -8.45
C ALA A 27 -0.76 3.92 -7.46
N ALA A 28 -0.90 3.23 -6.34
CA ALA A 28 0.21 2.85 -5.50
C ALA A 28 0.84 1.56 -6.06
N LEU A 29 2.15 1.57 -6.24
CA LEU A 29 2.92 0.48 -6.82
C LEU A 29 3.89 -0.04 -5.76
N ILE A 30 3.83 -1.33 -5.44
CA ILE A 30 4.96 -1.97 -4.77
C ILE A 30 5.94 -2.37 -5.85
N VAL A 31 7.17 -1.86 -5.74
CA VAL A 31 8.23 -2.15 -6.68
C VAL A 31 9.46 -2.71 -5.98
N ARG A 32 10.22 -3.55 -6.68
CA ARG A 32 11.47 -4.13 -6.21
C ARG A 32 12.67 -3.57 -6.97
N ARG A 33 13.71 -3.20 -6.24
CA ARG A 33 15.04 -2.87 -6.78
C ARG A 33 16.11 -3.59 -5.97
N GLY A 34 16.72 -4.62 -6.56
CA GLY A 34 17.62 -5.52 -5.82
C GLY A 34 16.87 -6.19 -4.66
N PRO A 35 17.39 -6.17 -3.41
CA PRO A 35 16.73 -6.81 -2.27
C PRO A 35 15.63 -5.95 -1.63
N ARG A 36 15.46 -4.68 -2.05
CA ARG A 36 14.53 -3.75 -1.42
C ARG A 36 13.21 -3.69 -2.17
N THR A 37 12.12 -3.60 -1.42
CA THR A 37 10.80 -3.21 -1.93
C THR A 37 10.35 -1.90 -1.28
N PHE A 38 9.67 -1.05 -2.06
CA PHE A 38 9.21 0.26 -1.61
C PHE A 38 8.00 0.70 -2.44
N VAL A 39 7.30 1.74 -1.98
CA VAL A 39 6.10 2.25 -2.65
C VAL A 39 6.43 3.39 -3.60
N MET A 40 5.85 3.35 -4.79
CA MET A 40 5.77 4.48 -5.70
C MET A 40 4.31 4.86 -5.93
N LEU A 41 4.02 6.15 -6.07
CA LEU A 41 2.74 6.66 -6.55
C LEU A 41 2.86 7.02 -8.02
N ALA A 42 1.89 6.61 -8.81
CA ALA A 42 1.79 6.94 -10.23
C ALA A 42 0.40 7.48 -10.56
N VAL A 43 0.29 8.13 -11.72
CA VAL A 43 -0.98 8.65 -12.25
C VAL A 43 -1.49 7.70 -13.32
N ILE A 44 -2.80 7.43 -13.31
CA ILE A 44 -3.50 6.70 -14.35
C ILE A 44 -4.10 7.71 -15.31
N VAL A 45 -3.77 7.58 -16.60
CA VAL A 45 -4.31 8.42 -17.66
C VAL A 45 -5.02 7.57 -18.70
N LEU A 46 -6.10 8.10 -19.27
CA LEU A 46 -6.75 7.52 -20.44
C LEU A 46 -6.28 8.26 -21.69
N ARG A 47 -5.61 7.55 -22.60
CA ARG A 47 -5.15 8.10 -23.87
C ARG A 47 -5.60 7.20 -25.01
N GLU A 48 -6.28 7.78 -26.00
CA GLU A 48 -6.76 7.05 -27.19
C GLU A 48 -7.61 5.82 -26.81
N GLY A 49 -8.39 5.92 -25.73
CA GLY A 49 -9.23 4.84 -25.22
C GLY A 49 -8.51 3.74 -24.43
N ALA A 50 -7.21 3.89 -24.17
CA ALA A 50 -6.42 2.93 -23.38
C ALA A 50 -5.85 3.56 -22.10
N ALA A 51 -5.98 2.84 -20.98
CA ALA A 51 -5.40 3.24 -19.71
C ALA A 51 -3.87 3.06 -19.73
N ARG A 52 -3.14 4.00 -19.11
CA ARG A 52 -1.69 3.96 -18.92
C ARG A 52 -1.33 4.43 -17.53
N ILE A 53 -0.31 3.83 -16.91
CA ILE A 53 0.27 4.29 -15.65
C ILE A 53 1.53 5.09 -15.96
N GLN A 54 1.64 6.30 -15.42
CA GLN A 54 2.72 7.23 -15.76
C GLN A 54 3.29 7.93 -14.53
N SER A 55 4.51 8.47 -14.70
CA SER A 55 5.19 9.32 -13.72
C SER A 55 5.30 8.71 -12.32
N PRO A 56 5.79 7.46 -12.16
CA PRO A 56 5.94 6.85 -10.85
C PRO A 56 6.97 7.60 -10.01
N VAL A 57 6.58 8.08 -8.83
CA VAL A 57 7.42 8.78 -7.87
C VAL A 57 7.44 8.04 -6.54
N ARG A 58 8.60 7.96 -5.89
CA ARG A 58 8.72 7.29 -4.59
C ARG A 58 8.05 8.16 -3.51
N VAL A 59 7.19 7.55 -2.69
CA VAL A 59 6.39 8.27 -1.67
C VAL A 59 7.04 8.33 -0.29
N ASP A 60 8.03 7.48 -0.02
CA ASP A 60 8.76 7.47 1.25
C ASP A 60 10.25 7.12 1.05
N GLY A 61 11.13 7.59 1.93
CA GLY A 61 12.56 7.30 1.87
C GLY A 61 13.05 6.20 2.81
N ARG A 62 12.24 5.77 3.77
CA ARG A 62 12.69 5.07 4.99
C ARG A 62 12.40 3.57 4.95
N LEU A 63 11.29 3.16 4.35
CA LEU A 63 10.94 1.75 4.21
C LEU A 63 11.93 1.07 3.27
N THR A 64 12.43 -0.08 3.71
CA THR A 64 13.37 -0.92 2.96
C THR A 64 12.75 -2.23 2.49
N SER A 65 11.63 -2.61 3.09
CA SER A 65 10.73 -3.66 2.61
C SER A 65 9.29 -3.22 2.77
N VAL A 66 8.48 -3.51 1.77
CA VAL A 66 7.02 -3.35 1.75
C VAL A 66 6.42 -4.57 1.09
N THR A 67 5.39 -5.14 1.71
CA THR A 67 4.72 -6.37 1.26
C THR A 67 3.25 -6.18 0.91
N ASP A 68 2.60 -5.16 1.47
CA ASP A 68 1.22 -4.82 1.13
C ASP A 68 0.99 -3.31 1.21
N VAL A 69 0.06 -2.79 0.40
CA VAL A 69 -0.28 -1.37 0.33
C VAL A 69 -1.78 -1.19 0.08
N ALA A 70 -2.41 -0.27 0.81
CA ALA A 70 -3.82 0.07 0.66
C ALA A 70 -4.03 1.59 0.73
N TRP A 71 -5.10 2.09 0.12
CA TRP A 71 -5.51 3.47 0.27
C TRP A 71 -6.27 3.65 1.59
N ALA A 72 -5.79 4.52 2.48
CA ALA A 72 -6.54 4.90 3.69
C ALA A 72 -7.47 6.09 3.39
N GLU A 73 -6.95 7.09 2.69
CA GLU A 73 -7.64 8.31 2.30
C GLU A 73 -7.19 8.68 0.89
N ASP A 74 -7.74 9.75 0.33
CA ASP A 74 -7.34 10.21 -1.01
C ASP A 74 -5.87 10.68 -1.06
N ASP A 75 -5.28 11.09 0.06
CA ASP A 75 -3.89 11.55 0.18
C ASP A 75 -3.03 10.71 1.14
N ARG A 76 -3.57 9.55 1.58
CA ARG A 76 -2.87 8.65 2.52
C ARG A 76 -2.90 7.21 2.09
N LEU A 77 -1.73 6.58 2.19
CA LEU A 77 -1.59 5.13 2.02
C LEU A 77 -1.34 4.47 3.38
N LEU A 78 -1.73 3.22 3.49
CA LEU A 78 -1.19 2.27 4.45
C LEU A 78 -0.15 1.41 3.74
N ALA A 79 0.96 1.14 4.41
CA ALA A 79 1.97 0.19 3.94
C ALA A 79 2.33 -0.77 5.06
N LEU A 80 2.30 -2.07 4.77
CA LEU A 80 2.86 -3.10 5.63
C LEU A 80 4.32 -3.31 5.21
N GLY A 81 5.26 -2.94 6.08
CA GLY A 81 6.67 -2.92 5.72
C GLY A 81 7.60 -2.73 6.91
N ALA A 82 8.90 -2.64 6.65
CA ALA A 82 9.92 -2.44 7.68
C ALA A 82 10.96 -1.38 7.29
N GLU A 83 11.51 -0.72 8.31
CA GLU A 83 12.70 0.12 8.20
C GLU A 83 13.95 -0.70 8.56
N GLY A 84 14.91 -0.78 7.64
CA GLY A 84 16.13 -1.55 7.80
C GLY A 84 15.88 -3.04 8.08
N ALA A 85 16.44 -3.53 9.18
CA ALA A 85 16.25 -4.90 9.69
C ALA A 85 15.19 -4.99 10.81
N GLY A 86 14.38 -3.94 10.99
CA GLY A 86 13.32 -3.90 11.99
C GLY A 86 12.18 -4.88 11.67
N ALA A 87 11.30 -5.09 12.65
CA ALA A 87 10.07 -5.85 12.46
C ALA A 87 9.11 -5.14 11.50
N ALA A 88 8.32 -5.91 10.75
CA ALA A 88 7.27 -5.37 9.92
C ALA A 88 6.20 -4.66 10.79
N GLN A 89 5.79 -3.48 10.35
CA GLN A 89 4.75 -2.67 10.97
C GLN A 89 3.81 -2.13 9.88
N VAL A 90 2.61 -1.72 10.27
CA VAL A 90 1.73 -0.92 9.43
C VAL A 90 2.13 0.54 9.60
N TYR A 91 2.42 1.21 8.49
CA TYR A 91 2.70 2.63 8.43
C TYR A 91 1.61 3.34 7.67
N GLU A 92 1.19 4.50 8.17
CA GLU A 92 0.47 5.49 7.38
C GLU A 92 1.49 6.39 6.67
N ILE A 93 1.30 6.61 5.37
CA ILE A 93 2.12 7.48 4.51
C ILE A 93 1.27 8.67 4.08
N ASP A 94 1.66 9.88 4.50
CA ASP A 94 1.16 11.13 3.91
C ASP A 94 1.87 11.34 2.57
N ILE A 95 1.12 11.22 1.48
CA ILE A 95 1.66 11.28 0.11
C ILE A 95 2.25 12.68 -0.18
N ALA A 96 1.61 13.73 0.31
CA ALA A 96 1.99 15.11 0.00
C ALA A 96 3.30 15.50 0.71
N ARG A 97 3.52 14.99 1.92
CA ARG A 97 4.70 15.29 2.74
C ARG A 97 5.78 14.22 2.69
N GLY A 98 5.46 13.03 2.19
CA GLY A 98 6.31 11.84 2.30
C GLY A 98 6.57 11.42 3.76
N ALA A 99 5.67 11.79 4.67
CA ALA A 99 5.82 11.54 6.10
C ALA A 99 5.27 10.17 6.48
N LEU A 100 5.99 9.46 7.34
CA LEU A 100 5.62 8.13 7.85
C LEU A 100 5.18 8.22 9.31
N ARG A 101 4.06 7.58 9.62
CA ARG A 101 3.59 7.37 10.98
C ARG A 101 3.38 5.87 11.21
N SER A 102 4.13 5.28 12.14
CA SER A 102 3.92 3.89 12.53
C SER A 102 2.61 3.75 13.32
N LEU A 103 1.83 2.73 12.97
CA LEU A 103 0.63 2.30 13.69
C LEU A 103 0.91 1.05 14.54
N GLY A 104 2.16 0.58 14.57
CA GLY A 104 2.48 -0.78 15.00
C GLY A 104 1.90 -1.83 14.05
N ALA A 105 1.80 -3.08 14.50
CA ALA A 105 1.09 -4.13 13.78
C ALA A 105 0.65 -5.23 14.74
N PRO A 106 -0.43 -5.97 14.42
CA PRO A 106 -0.68 -7.27 15.01
C PRO A 106 0.48 -8.24 14.70
N PRO A 107 0.72 -9.25 15.55
CA PRO A 107 1.71 -10.29 15.27
C PRO A 107 1.45 -10.96 13.92
N ASN A 108 2.50 -11.12 13.10
CA ASN A 108 2.42 -11.82 11.80
C ASN A 108 1.37 -11.24 10.84
N ALA A 109 1.15 -9.92 10.86
CA ALA A 109 0.34 -9.24 9.85
C ALA A 109 0.88 -9.51 8.44
N VAL A 110 -0.01 -9.83 7.51
CA VAL A 110 0.32 -10.15 6.10
C VAL A 110 -0.51 -9.41 5.08
N ARG A 111 -1.68 -8.91 5.46
CA ARG A 111 -2.56 -8.14 4.57
C ARG A 111 -3.14 -6.95 5.30
N ILE A 112 -3.36 -5.85 4.60
CA ILE A 112 -3.96 -4.65 5.14
C ILE A 112 -5.11 -4.15 4.27
N ALA A 113 -6.03 -3.41 4.87
CA ALA A 113 -7.07 -2.67 4.16
C ALA A 113 -7.29 -1.30 4.78
N GLY A 114 -7.67 -0.34 3.95
CA GLY A 114 -8.04 1.01 4.35
C GLY A 114 -9.20 1.51 3.49
N ALA A 115 -9.91 2.51 4.01
CA ALA A 115 -10.91 3.27 3.28
C ALA A 115 -11.21 4.56 4.05
N PRO A 116 -11.67 5.63 3.37
CA PRO A 116 -11.97 6.90 4.04
C PRO A 116 -12.97 6.77 5.15
N GLY A 117 -12.67 7.38 6.29
CA GLY A 117 -13.54 7.35 7.46
C GLY A 117 -13.69 5.99 8.13
N PHE A 118 -12.95 4.97 7.68
CA PHE A 118 -12.91 3.65 8.31
C PHE A 118 -11.53 3.40 8.95
N PRO A 119 -11.48 2.68 10.08
CA PRO A 119 -10.21 2.34 10.71
C PRO A 119 -9.39 1.38 9.83
N PRO A 120 -8.05 1.49 9.81
CA PRO A 120 -7.19 0.50 9.17
C PRO A 120 -7.49 -0.92 9.68
N LEU A 121 -7.46 -1.89 8.76
CA LEU A 121 -7.53 -3.31 9.08
C LEU A 121 -6.22 -4.00 8.74
N ALA A 122 -5.89 -5.03 9.52
CA ALA A 122 -4.78 -5.93 9.24
C ALA A 122 -5.22 -7.37 9.48
N ALA A 123 -4.94 -8.25 8.52
CA ALA A 123 -5.09 -9.69 8.69
C ALA A 123 -3.74 -10.35 8.90
N THR A 124 -3.72 -11.40 9.72
CA THR A 124 -2.54 -12.15 10.12
C THR A 124 -2.50 -13.52 9.43
N THR A 125 -1.36 -14.20 9.50
CA THR A 125 -1.18 -15.53 8.87
C THR A 125 -2.11 -16.62 9.42
N ASP A 126 -2.53 -16.50 10.68
CA ASP A 126 -3.49 -17.40 11.34
C ASP A 126 -4.95 -17.02 11.06
N GLY A 127 -5.18 -16.02 10.20
CA GLY A 127 -6.50 -15.63 9.74
C GLY A 127 -7.27 -14.76 10.73
N GLN A 128 -6.60 -14.11 11.69
CA GLN A 128 -7.25 -13.12 12.55
C GLN A 128 -7.24 -11.74 11.87
N VAL A 129 -8.33 -10.99 12.02
CA VAL A 129 -8.45 -9.62 11.52
C VAL A 129 -8.48 -8.67 12.69
N TYR A 130 -7.64 -7.64 12.63
CA TYR A 130 -7.54 -6.59 13.63
C TYR A 130 -7.90 -5.24 13.04
N SER A 131 -8.41 -4.34 13.88
CA SER A 131 -8.70 -2.95 13.56
C SER A 131 -7.87 -2.00 14.41
N TYR A 132 -7.45 -0.87 13.84
CA TYR A 132 -6.72 0.21 14.52
C TYR A 132 -7.59 1.45 14.67
N ALA A 133 -7.90 1.83 15.90
CA ALA A 133 -8.71 3.02 16.23
C ALA A 133 -7.94 4.06 17.07
N GLY A 134 -6.65 4.26 16.77
CA GLY A 134 -5.80 5.24 17.48
C GLY A 134 -5.16 4.72 18.78
N GLY A 135 -5.32 3.44 19.08
CA GLY A 135 -4.75 2.75 20.24
C GLY A 135 -4.08 1.42 19.85
N PRO A 136 -4.14 0.37 20.70
CA PRO A 136 -3.68 -0.95 20.29
C PRO A 136 -4.56 -1.52 19.16
N TRP A 137 -3.99 -2.46 18.40
CA TRP A 137 -4.77 -3.24 17.44
C TRP A 137 -5.70 -4.20 18.19
N VAL A 138 -6.99 -4.19 17.84
CA VAL A 138 -8.03 -5.00 18.48
C VAL A 138 -8.57 -6.02 17.48
N SER A 139 -8.68 -7.30 17.88
CA SER A 139 -9.28 -8.32 17.02
C SER A 139 -10.76 -8.05 16.80
N VAL A 140 -11.20 -8.13 15.55
CA VAL A 140 -12.58 -7.84 15.11
C VAL A 140 -13.24 -9.00 14.36
N GLY A 141 -12.49 -10.07 14.07
CA GLY A 141 -13.02 -11.24 13.39
C GLY A 141 -11.96 -12.13 12.76
N ILE A 142 -12.41 -13.06 11.92
CA ILE A 142 -11.58 -14.05 11.23
C ILE A 142 -11.68 -13.83 9.71
N GLY A 143 -10.56 -13.89 9.01
CA GLY A 143 -10.43 -13.73 7.57
C GLY A 143 -8.97 -13.48 7.13
N GLY A 144 -8.66 -13.77 5.87
CA GLY A 144 -7.29 -13.61 5.32
C GLY A 144 -7.14 -12.50 4.27
N SER A 145 -8.22 -11.81 3.91
CA SER A 145 -8.21 -10.77 2.87
C SER A 145 -9.26 -9.70 3.20
N PRO A 146 -8.97 -8.84 4.20
CA PRO A 146 -9.86 -7.75 4.55
C PRO A 146 -9.94 -6.76 3.38
N ALA A 147 -11.11 -6.19 3.17
CA ALA A 147 -11.35 -5.15 2.18
C ALA A 147 -12.57 -4.33 2.61
N TYR A 148 -12.61 -3.07 2.20
CA TYR A 148 -13.80 -2.24 2.31
C TYR A 148 -14.50 -2.19 0.95
N PRO A 149 -15.84 -2.17 0.90
CA PRO A 149 -16.54 -2.00 -0.37
C PRO A 149 -16.14 -0.68 -1.05
N GLY A 150 -15.62 -0.77 -2.27
CA GLY A 150 -15.20 0.41 -3.05
C GLY A 150 -13.86 1.02 -2.65
N SER A 151 -13.04 0.33 -1.85
CA SER A 151 -11.64 0.72 -1.58
C SER A 151 -10.68 0.36 -2.71
#